data_AF-G0ITV1-F1
#
_entry.id   AF-G0ITV1-F1
#
_cell.length_a   1.000
_cell.length_b   1.000
_cell.length_c   1.000
_cell.angle_alpha   90.00
_cell.angle_beta   90.00
_cell.angle_gamma   90.00
#
_symmetry.space_group_name_H-M   'P 1'
#
loop_
_entity.id
_entity.type
_entity.pdbx_description
1 polymer ?
#
loop_
_entity_poly.entity_id
_entity_poly.type
_entity_poly.pdbx_seq_one_letter_code
_entity_poly.pdbx_strand_id
1 'polypeptide(L)'
;MDTDAAPIYNNYENENFTPNKQISVNKKQEQKQDINYNQKKTIIQNNKTTPFKNKKKDSFYHYGIFKEALSNIKNWVHDFETKDNINSIIQKISSIQNIDPNNVDDIKKIEADLISYFEKNSDFKSINYWAEIIKDYFKKKIID
;
A
#
# COMPACT_ATOMS: atom_id res chain seq x y z
N MET A 1 46.50 -22.54 -53.03
CA MET A 1 45.42 -21.62 -53.44
C MET A 1 45.47 -20.47 -52.47
N ASP A 2 46.06 -19.36 -52.93
CA ASP A 2 46.00 -18.06 -52.28
C ASP A 2 44.58 -17.51 -52.36
N THR A 3 44.09 -16.94 -51.27
CA THR A 3 42.98 -16.01 -51.32
C THR A 3 43.32 -14.86 -50.40
N ASP A 4 43.91 -13.86 -51.03
CA ASP A 4 44.10 -12.51 -50.54
C ASP A 4 42.80 -11.74 -50.81
N ALA A 5 42.22 -11.11 -49.79
CA ALA A 5 41.18 -10.10 -49.94
C ALA A 5 41.12 -9.21 -48.69
N ALA A 6 41.56 -7.97 -48.88
CA ALA A 6 41.59 -6.86 -47.94
C ALA A 6 40.17 -6.28 -47.63
N PRO A 7 40.03 -5.33 -46.69
CA PRO A 7 38.78 -5.05 -45.97
C PRO A 7 37.87 -4.08 -46.73
N ILE A 8 36.56 -4.15 -46.46
CA ILE A 8 35.61 -3.14 -46.93
C ILE A 8 34.94 -2.49 -45.71
N TYR A 9 35.46 -1.32 -45.34
CA TYR A 9 34.74 -0.29 -44.62
C TYR A 9 33.82 0.45 -45.60
N ASN A 10 32.55 0.64 -45.25
CA ASN A 10 31.72 1.68 -45.83
C ASN A 10 31.05 2.43 -44.68
N ASN A 11 31.63 3.57 -44.32
CA ASN A 11 30.90 4.68 -43.71
C ASN A 11 30.12 5.37 -44.82
N TYR A 12 28.82 5.55 -44.62
CA TYR A 12 28.11 6.67 -45.22
C TYR A 12 27.47 7.46 -44.09
N GLU A 13 28.09 8.59 -43.79
CA GLU A 13 27.44 9.76 -43.21
C GLU A 13 26.25 10.14 -44.12
N ASN A 14 25.10 10.39 -43.52
CA ASN A 14 24.17 11.35 -44.09
C ASN A 14 23.58 12.16 -42.95
N GLU A 15 24.13 13.36 -42.78
CA GLU A 15 23.61 14.41 -41.91
C GLU A 15 22.44 15.16 -42.57
N ASN A 16 21.63 15.74 -41.69
CA ASN A 16 20.74 16.90 -41.88
C ASN A 16 19.29 16.63 -42.35
N PHE A 17 18.31 16.77 -41.44
CA PHE A 17 17.69 18.06 -41.05
C PHE A 17 16.60 17.88 -39.97
N THR A 18 16.66 18.69 -38.92
CA THR A 18 15.73 18.91 -37.76
C THR A 18 14.45 19.70 -38.15
N PRO A 19 13.47 20.08 -37.26
CA PRO A 19 13.16 19.72 -35.86
C PRO A 19 11.64 19.49 -35.55
N ASN A 20 11.34 19.18 -34.27
CA ASN A 20 10.17 19.66 -33.50
C ASN A 20 8.90 18.77 -33.41
N LYS A 21 8.70 18.13 -32.24
CA LYS A 21 7.38 18.11 -31.57
C LYS A 21 7.51 17.93 -30.05
N GLN A 22 6.91 18.89 -29.35
CA GLN A 22 6.78 19.04 -27.91
C GLN A 22 6.13 17.86 -27.17
N ILE A 23 6.59 17.69 -25.91
CA ILE A 23 5.87 17.29 -24.68
C ILE A 23 5.24 15.89 -24.63
N SER A 24 5.75 15.04 -23.72
CA SER A 24 4.86 14.27 -22.83
C SER A 24 5.53 14.03 -21.47
N VAL A 25 5.42 15.01 -20.58
CA VAL A 25 5.58 14.79 -19.14
C VAL A 25 4.29 14.10 -18.68
N ASN A 26 4.23 12.76 -18.66
CA ASN A 26 3.26 12.00 -17.83
C ASN A 26 3.35 10.47 -17.77
N LYS A 27 4.32 9.80 -18.43
CA LYS A 27 4.41 8.32 -18.37
C LYS A 27 4.66 7.71 -16.97
N LYS A 28 5.09 8.51 -15.98
CA LYS A 28 5.39 8.03 -14.62
C LYS A 28 4.15 7.92 -13.71
N GLN A 29 3.06 8.62 -14.00
CA GLN A 29 1.83 8.56 -13.18
C GLN A 29 0.89 7.43 -13.62
N GLU A 30 0.76 7.18 -14.92
CA GLU A 30 -0.08 6.09 -15.46
C GLU A 30 0.40 4.71 -15.00
N GLN A 31 1.72 4.45 -15.03
CA GLN A 31 2.25 3.18 -14.51
C GLN A 31 1.93 2.94 -13.03
N LYS A 32 1.93 3.98 -12.18
CA LYS A 32 1.58 3.82 -10.76
C LYS A 32 0.09 3.54 -10.55
N GLN A 33 -0.78 4.15 -11.36
CA GLN A 33 -2.22 3.92 -11.29
C GLN A 33 -2.60 2.53 -11.83
N ASP A 34 -2.00 2.10 -12.95
CA ASP A 34 -2.25 0.79 -13.55
C ASP A 34 -1.75 -0.36 -12.68
N ILE A 35 -0.60 -0.20 -12.02
CA ILE A 35 -0.10 -1.19 -11.05
C ILE A 35 -1.06 -1.30 -9.85
N ASN A 36 -1.57 -0.18 -9.34
CA ASN A 36 -2.53 -0.18 -8.23
C ASN A 36 -3.87 -0.83 -8.61
N TYR A 37 -4.38 -0.53 -9.82
CA TYR A 37 -5.65 -1.07 -10.31
C TYR A 37 -5.56 -2.57 -10.61
N ASN A 38 -4.48 -3.02 -11.26
CA ASN A 38 -4.29 -4.44 -11.58
C ASN A 38 -4.00 -5.29 -10.33
N GLN A 39 -3.29 -4.74 -9.32
CA GLN A 39 -3.17 -5.39 -8.01
C GLN A 39 -4.53 -5.52 -7.33
N LYS A 40 -5.33 -4.45 -7.28
CA LYS A 40 -6.70 -4.48 -6.72
C LYS A 40 -7.61 -5.49 -7.43
N LYS A 41 -7.57 -5.56 -8.76
CA LYS A 41 -8.39 -6.48 -9.56
C LYS A 41 -7.98 -7.95 -9.36
N THR A 42 -6.67 -8.21 -9.23
CA THR A 42 -6.13 -9.56 -8.95
C THR A 42 -6.48 -10.03 -7.54
N ILE A 43 -6.53 -9.12 -6.56
CA ILE A 43 -6.98 -9.43 -5.20
C ILE A 43 -8.48 -9.76 -5.19
N ILE A 44 -9.31 -8.97 -5.88
CA ILE A 44 -10.77 -9.17 -5.94
C ILE A 44 -11.15 -10.47 -6.66
N GLN A 45 -10.44 -10.85 -7.72
CA GLN A 45 -10.74 -12.07 -8.49
C GLN A 45 -10.34 -13.36 -7.74
N ASN A 46 -9.25 -13.34 -6.98
CA ASN A 46 -8.81 -14.50 -6.20
C ASN A 46 -9.74 -14.84 -5.02
N ASN A 47 -10.59 -13.91 -4.59
CA ASN A 47 -11.52 -14.10 -3.48
C ASN A 47 -12.88 -14.70 -3.92
N LYS A 48 -13.14 -14.84 -5.24
CA LYS A 48 -14.44 -15.31 -5.76
C LYS A 48 -14.57 -16.83 -5.95
N THR A 49 -13.50 -17.63 -5.89
CA THR A 49 -13.54 -19.03 -6.36
C THR A 49 -13.27 -20.13 -5.34
N THR A 50 -12.91 -19.85 -4.08
CA THR A 50 -12.85 -20.91 -3.04
C THR A 50 -13.07 -20.33 -1.64
N PRO A 51 -14.11 -20.73 -0.88
CA PRO A 51 -14.49 -20.00 0.33
C PRO A 51 -13.52 -20.14 1.53
N PHE A 52 -12.57 -21.10 1.54
CA PHE A 52 -11.81 -21.40 2.76
C PHE A 52 -10.35 -21.85 2.62
N LYS A 53 -9.72 -21.79 1.43
CA LYS A 53 -8.31 -22.22 1.30
C LYS A 53 -7.27 -21.18 1.73
N ASN A 54 -7.64 -19.90 1.88
CA ASN A 54 -6.67 -18.81 2.07
C ASN A 54 -6.97 -17.88 3.26
N LYS A 55 -7.39 -18.41 4.42
CA LYS A 55 -7.64 -17.60 5.64
C LYS A 55 -6.53 -16.58 5.95
N LYS A 56 -5.26 -16.92 5.69
CA LYS A 56 -4.12 -16.02 5.89
C LYS A 56 -4.11 -14.85 4.90
N LYS A 57 -4.42 -15.10 3.62
CA LYS A 57 -4.51 -14.05 2.59
C LYS A 57 -5.67 -13.10 2.90
N ASP A 58 -6.74 -13.63 3.50
CA ASP A 58 -7.88 -12.84 3.97
C ASP A 58 -7.51 -11.97 5.18
N SER A 59 -6.74 -12.49 6.16
CA SER A 59 -6.27 -11.67 7.29
C SER A 59 -5.44 -10.47 6.83
N PHE A 60 -4.49 -10.66 5.91
CA PHE A 60 -3.68 -9.55 5.37
C PHE A 60 -4.52 -8.51 4.64
N TYR A 61 -5.56 -8.96 3.93
CA TYR A 61 -6.54 -8.09 3.28
C TYR A 61 -7.29 -7.23 4.31
N HIS A 62 -7.80 -7.84 5.39
CA HIS A 62 -8.49 -7.13 6.46
C HIS A 62 -7.58 -6.17 7.22
N TYR A 63 -6.34 -6.57 7.51
CA TYR A 63 -5.32 -5.69 8.09
C TYR A 63 -5.04 -4.48 7.20
N GLY A 64 -5.03 -4.66 5.87
CA GLY A 64 -4.88 -3.55 4.92
C GLY A 64 -6.00 -2.54 5.02
N ILE A 65 -7.26 -2.99 4.95
CA ILE A 65 -8.44 -2.11 5.09
C ILE A 65 -8.40 -1.38 6.43
N PHE A 66 -8.13 -2.11 7.52
CA PHE A 66 -8.11 -1.53 8.84
C PHE A 66 -7.01 -0.47 9.01
N LYS A 67 -5.80 -0.72 8.48
CA LYS A 67 -4.69 0.24 8.46
C LYS A 67 -5.05 1.52 7.70
N GLU A 68 -5.73 1.41 6.56
CA GLU A 68 -6.19 2.57 5.79
C GLU A 68 -7.24 3.38 6.58
N ALA A 69 -8.19 2.70 7.22
CA ALA A 69 -9.18 3.35 8.07
C ALA A 69 -8.52 4.08 9.25
N LEU A 70 -7.57 3.46 9.95
CA LEU A 70 -6.81 4.07 11.04
C LEU A 70 -6.00 5.28 10.56
N SER A 71 -5.40 5.21 9.37
CA SER A 71 -4.66 6.34 8.79
C SER A 71 -5.56 7.55 8.57
N ASN A 72 -6.80 7.33 8.13
CA ASN A 72 -7.80 8.39 7.98
C ASN A 72 -8.23 8.96 9.34
N ILE A 73 -8.58 8.09 10.29
CA ILE A 73 -9.00 8.50 11.64
C ILE A 73 -7.88 9.30 12.33
N LYS A 74 -6.62 8.88 12.19
CA LYS A 74 -5.46 9.61 12.72
C LYS A 74 -5.42 11.06 12.26
N ASN A 75 -5.79 11.34 11.02
CA ASN A 75 -5.82 12.70 10.48
C ASN A 75 -6.97 13.54 11.03
N TRP A 76 -8.00 12.92 11.61
CA TRP A 76 -9.16 13.57 12.22
C TRP A 76 -8.94 13.90 13.69
N VAL A 77 -8.10 13.12 14.36
CA VAL A 77 -7.74 13.29 15.76
C VAL A 77 -6.86 14.52 15.94
N HIS A 78 -7.12 15.31 16.98
CA HIS A 78 -6.32 16.52 17.28
C HIS A 78 -5.43 16.35 18.50
N ASP A 79 -5.79 15.50 19.45
CA ASP A 79 -4.94 15.24 20.60
C ASP A 79 -3.74 14.37 20.21
N PHE A 80 -2.60 14.68 20.80
CA PHE A 80 -1.33 14.06 20.45
C PHE A 80 -1.27 12.59 20.89
N GLU A 81 -1.80 12.28 22.06
CA GLU A 81 -1.74 10.94 22.67
C GLU A 81 -2.52 9.90 21.86
N THR A 82 -3.77 10.18 21.51
CA THR A 82 -4.59 9.33 20.65
C THR A 82 -3.97 9.17 19.27
N LYS A 83 -3.40 10.26 18.71
CA LYS A 83 -2.67 10.20 17.44
C LYS A 83 -1.49 9.23 17.50
N ASP A 84 -0.67 9.33 18.55
CA ASP A 84 0.51 8.48 18.71
C ASP A 84 0.14 7.02 18.94
N ASN A 85 -0.92 6.77 19.70
CA ASN A 85 -1.44 5.44 19.90
C ASN A 85 -2.00 4.82 18.62
N ILE A 86 -2.80 5.56 17.84
CA ILE A 86 -3.27 5.09 16.51
C ILE A 86 -2.07 4.83 15.59
N ASN A 87 -1.04 5.69 15.63
CA ASN A 87 0.17 5.51 14.85
C ASN A 87 0.93 4.23 15.23
N SER A 88 1.01 3.92 16.53
CA SER A 88 1.59 2.67 17.05
C SER A 88 0.85 1.43 16.55
N ILE A 89 -0.49 1.47 16.49
CA ILE A 89 -1.30 0.38 15.91
C ILE A 89 -1.00 0.22 14.42
N ILE A 90 -0.96 1.33 13.66
CA ILE A 90 -0.62 1.33 12.22
C ILE A 90 0.75 0.70 11.97
N GLN A 91 1.75 1.01 12.81
CA GLN A 91 3.10 0.43 12.69
C GLN A 91 3.09 -1.09 12.93
N LYS A 92 2.43 -1.55 14.01
CA LYS A 92 2.31 -2.99 14.31
C LYS A 92 1.63 -3.75 13.16
N ILE A 93 0.53 -3.22 12.61
CA ILE A 93 -0.16 -3.82 11.47
C ILE A 93 0.72 -3.83 10.22
N SER A 94 1.48 -2.75 9.97
CA SER A 94 2.39 -2.69 8.83
C SER A 94 3.48 -3.76 8.90
N SER A 95 3.98 -4.09 10.10
CA SER A 95 4.92 -5.19 10.28
C SER A 95 4.32 -6.54 9.87
N ILE A 96 3.05 -6.81 10.17
CA ILE A 96 2.35 -8.03 9.72
C ILE A 96 2.32 -8.09 8.18
N GLN A 97 2.09 -6.96 7.51
CA GLN A 97 1.98 -6.95 6.05
C GLN A 97 3.32 -7.14 5.32
N ASN A 98 4.45 -6.94 6.00
CA ASN A 98 5.79 -7.02 5.42
C ASN A 98 6.46 -8.39 5.62
N ILE A 99 5.85 -9.31 6.35
CA ILE A 99 6.39 -10.67 6.56
C ILE A 99 5.82 -11.67 5.54
N ASP A 100 6.55 -12.76 5.32
CA ASP A 100 6.07 -13.86 4.48
C ASP A 100 4.73 -14.38 5.02
N PRO A 101 3.63 -14.35 4.25
CA PRO A 101 2.33 -14.84 4.70
C PRO A 101 2.33 -16.35 5.05
N ASN A 102 3.37 -17.09 4.67
CA ASN A 102 3.55 -18.49 5.05
C ASN A 102 4.26 -18.68 6.39
N ASN A 103 4.95 -17.66 6.91
CA ASN A 103 5.64 -17.70 8.20
C ASN A 103 4.64 -17.54 9.37
N VAL A 104 4.09 -18.67 9.80
CA VAL A 104 3.01 -18.72 10.80
C VAL A 104 3.43 -18.17 12.15
N ASP A 105 4.67 -18.44 12.58
CA ASP A 105 5.11 -18.11 13.92
C ASP A 105 5.32 -16.61 14.09
N ASP A 106 5.89 -15.95 13.08
CA ASP A 106 6.03 -14.49 13.08
C ASP A 106 4.67 -13.79 13.03
N ILE A 107 3.73 -14.29 12.21
CA ILE A 107 2.36 -13.76 12.16
C ILE A 107 1.71 -13.85 13.54
N LYS A 108 1.71 -15.04 14.15
CA LYS A 108 1.09 -15.25 15.47
C LYS A 108 1.72 -14.38 16.55
N LYS A 109 3.04 -14.21 16.51
CA LYS A 109 3.75 -13.36 17.47
C LYS A 109 3.30 -11.90 17.35
N ILE A 110 3.23 -11.36 16.13
CA ILE A 110 2.80 -9.98 15.93
C ILE A 110 1.30 -9.81 16.24
N GLU A 111 0.46 -10.80 15.91
CA GLU A 111 -0.96 -10.81 16.30
C GLU A 111 -1.12 -10.79 17.82
N ALA A 112 -0.33 -11.59 18.56
CA ALA A 112 -0.32 -11.57 20.02
C ALA A 112 0.16 -10.21 20.56
N ASP A 113 1.18 -9.60 19.97
CA ASP A 113 1.67 -8.26 20.34
C ASP A 113 0.63 -7.16 20.07
N LEU A 114 -0.23 -7.35 19.06
CA LEU A 114 -1.34 -6.44 18.75
C LEU A 114 -2.48 -6.62 19.75
N ILE A 115 -2.84 -7.86 20.08
CA ILE A 115 -3.85 -8.17 21.12
C ILE A 115 -3.43 -7.60 22.47
N SER A 116 -2.17 -7.84 22.88
CA SER A 116 -1.63 -7.31 24.14
C SER A 116 -1.65 -5.78 24.15
N TYR A 117 -1.40 -5.14 23.02
CA TYR A 117 -1.50 -3.69 22.90
C TYR A 117 -2.95 -3.20 23.10
N PHE A 118 -3.94 -3.86 22.50
CA PHE A 118 -5.36 -3.54 22.71
C PHE A 118 -5.83 -3.83 24.14
N GLU A 119 -5.25 -4.82 24.82
CA GLU A 119 -5.53 -5.10 26.23
C GLU A 119 -5.02 -4.00 27.15
N LYS A 120 -3.81 -3.49 26.89
CA LYS A 120 -3.23 -2.36 27.63
C LYS A 120 -3.96 -1.04 27.37
N ASN A 121 -4.52 -0.88 26.18
CA ASN A 121 -5.24 0.30 25.75
C ASN A 121 -6.71 -0.04 25.49
N SER A 122 -7.42 -0.39 26.57
CA SER A 122 -8.78 -0.95 26.50
C SER A 122 -9.79 -0.04 25.78
N ASP A 123 -9.55 1.26 25.77
CA ASP A 123 -10.41 2.24 25.08
C ASP A 123 -10.53 1.93 23.59
N PHE A 124 -9.51 1.37 22.95
CA PHE A 124 -9.57 0.98 21.55
C PHE A 124 -10.50 -0.20 21.28
N LYS A 125 -10.89 -0.97 22.31
CA LYS A 125 -11.93 -1.99 22.21
C LYS A 125 -13.34 -1.39 22.32
N SER A 126 -13.47 -0.14 22.76
CA SER A 126 -14.73 0.55 22.93
C SER A 126 -15.23 1.11 21.61
N ILE A 127 -16.44 0.69 21.20
CA ILE A 127 -17.13 1.30 20.05
C ILE A 127 -17.38 2.79 20.31
N ASN A 128 -17.71 3.16 21.55
CA ASN A 128 -17.97 4.55 21.93
C ASN A 128 -16.73 5.42 21.76
N TYR A 129 -15.53 4.91 22.06
CA TYR A 129 -14.29 5.64 21.86
C TYR A 129 -14.10 6.06 20.40
N TRP A 130 -14.22 5.11 19.47
CA TRP A 130 -14.12 5.41 18.04
C TRP A 130 -15.27 6.30 17.54
N ALA A 131 -16.49 6.10 18.06
CA ALA A 131 -17.64 6.91 17.70
C ALA A 131 -17.46 8.37 18.10
N GLU A 132 -16.92 8.66 19.28
CA GLU A 132 -16.66 10.05 19.71
C GLU A 132 -15.59 10.73 18.85
N ILE A 133 -14.49 10.04 18.51
CA ILE A 133 -13.48 10.58 17.58
C ILE A 133 -14.11 10.98 16.24
N ILE A 134 -14.96 10.10 15.69
CA ILE A 134 -15.63 10.35 14.41
C ILE A 134 -16.64 11.50 14.54
N LYS A 135 -17.45 11.53 15.60
CA LYS A 135 -18.42 12.60 15.86
C LYS A 135 -17.72 13.95 15.99
N ASP A 136 -16.63 14.03 16.75
CA ASP A 136 -15.93 15.30 16.99
C ASP A 136 -15.31 15.86 15.72
N TYR A 137 -14.83 15.00 14.81
CA TYR A 137 -14.41 15.43 13.48
C TYR A 137 -15.55 16.07 12.67
N PHE A 138 -16.72 15.42 12.65
CA PHE A 138 -17.87 15.94 11.89
C PHE A 138 -18.47 17.20 12.50
N LYS A 139 -18.50 17.34 13.84
CA LYS A 139 -18.96 18.56 14.50
C LYS A 139 -18.13 19.78 14.08
N LYS A 140 -16.80 19.65 14.03
CA LYS A 140 -15.90 20.74 13.62
C LYS A 140 -16.16 21.19 12.20
N LYS A 141 -16.36 20.25 11.28
CA LYS A 141 -16.66 20.55 9.87
C LYS A 141 -18.00 21.23 9.60
N ILE A 142 -18.91 21.26 10.59
CA ILE A 142 -20.19 21.96 10.47
C ILE A 142 -20.07 23.43 10.92
N ILE A 143 -19.00 23.77 11.64
CA ILE A 143 -18.81 25.09 12.25
C ILE A 143 -17.85 25.97 11.42
N ASP A 144 -17.11 25.38 10.47
CA ASP A 144 -16.24 26.06 9.50
C ASP A 144 -16.94 26.24 8.14
#